data_AF-A0A6N7JIS8-F1
#
_entry.id   AF-A0A6N7JIS8-F1
#
_cell.length_a   1.000
_cell.length_b   1.000
_cell.length_c   1.000
_cell.angle_alpha   90.00
_cell.angle_beta   90.00
_cell.angle_gamma   90.00
#
_symmetry.space_group_name_H-M   'P 1'
#
loop_
_entity.id
_entity.type
_entity.pdbx_description
1 polymer ?
#
loop_
_entity_poly.entity_id
_entity_poly.type
_entity_poly.pdbx_seq_one_letter_code
_entity_poly.pdbx_strand_id
1 'polypeptide(L)'
;MAASAAMPKPEMVRPRISGNVLDLSTDPTLPKPRTQIEVMETGNGLTLADRKLFNVLLAYSWDKLADPNAILPPFRASTADLRRAIGDDTESNNVRLRQSFDRLMQTLVRFPYWSEADQQLKEGGSPLLAFRALPRGAGYAEWEFPPKLRPLLAKPGAWARIHLAICAQFSSKYSLALYELLSLRVNLREPRWEVTIDDLRESLGCGDKMPNYAHFQRRVLDPGIKEINELSGLLIAYEEIRSHGRGRKVEKLIFDVKKKSNSDLVATARITEFAKAPVGKTAHANARDQDTPDLEDGRTDRERGPAGVLGLIQRVSLEVVEELVSQYPDVDMQTAIFSWAEWALRQKEPCRNPSAAFRAWLEKLHPTASGPVQITPPGSEPSAAAVRAAQFLSGEPYTVRARWYRRAKELGAKEMRAATAPENLPRWVGLVAEEVVAGLRA
;
A
#
# COMPACT_ATOMS: atom_id res chain seq x y z
N MET A 1 30.07 26.18 -37.63
CA MET A 1 29.21 25.07 -37.20
C MET A 1 28.11 25.66 -36.32
N ALA A 2 26.88 25.69 -36.82
CA ALA A 2 25.75 26.28 -36.12
C ALA A 2 25.40 25.44 -34.89
N ALA A 3 25.38 26.09 -33.72
CA ALA A 3 24.87 25.49 -32.49
C ALA A 3 23.38 25.17 -32.71
N SER A 4 23.06 23.89 -32.70
CA SER A 4 21.67 23.41 -32.69
C SER A 4 20.99 23.99 -31.45
N ALA A 5 20.10 24.95 -31.66
CA ALA A 5 19.25 25.49 -30.60
C ALA A 5 18.39 24.35 -30.07
N ALA A 6 18.75 23.84 -28.89
CA ALA A 6 17.97 22.82 -28.21
C ALA A 6 16.53 23.33 -28.08
N MET A 7 15.57 22.57 -28.62
CA MET A 7 14.15 22.88 -28.46
C MET A 7 13.85 23.14 -26.98
N PRO A 8 13.03 24.15 -26.64
CA PRO A 8 12.64 24.40 -25.27
C PRO A 8 12.04 23.11 -24.70
N LYS A 9 12.63 22.58 -23.62
CA LYS A 9 12.09 21.41 -22.93
C LYS A 9 10.63 21.73 -22.59
N PRO A 10 9.67 20.81 -22.86
CA PRO A 10 8.28 21.03 -22.53
C PRO A 10 8.17 21.40 -21.05
N GLU A 11 7.36 22.41 -20.74
CA GLU A 11 7.17 22.88 -19.37
C GLU A 11 6.65 21.71 -18.51
N MET A 12 7.48 21.23 -17.60
CA MET A 12 7.13 20.09 -16.75
C MET A 12 5.95 20.47 -15.87
N VAL A 13 4.80 19.83 -16.11
CA VAL A 13 3.62 19.93 -15.24
C VAL A 13 4.02 19.48 -13.84
N ARG A 14 3.78 20.35 -12.83
CA ARG A 14 4.12 20.05 -11.44
C ARG A 14 3.36 18.79 -10.99
N PRO A 15 4.07 17.75 -10.51
CA PRO A 15 3.41 16.54 -10.04
C PRO A 15 2.60 16.83 -8.78
N ARG A 16 1.47 16.13 -8.61
CA ARG A 16 0.58 16.26 -7.45
C ARG A 16 0.81 15.14 -6.45
N ILE A 17 0.45 15.39 -5.20
CA ILE A 17 0.30 14.34 -4.19
C ILE A 17 -0.94 13.49 -4.50
N SER A 18 -0.98 12.28 -3.94
CA SER A 18 -2.19 11.45 -3.88
C SER A 18 -2.49 11.07 -2.43
N GLY A 19 -3.75 10.74 -2.15
CA GLY A 19 -4.18 10.31 -0.82
C GLY A 19 -4.15 11.42 0.24
N ASN A 20 -4.60 11.09 1.44
CA ASN A 20 -4.47 11.93 2.61
C ASN A 20 -3.15 11.60 3.32
N VAL A 21 -2.22 12.55 3.33
CA VAL A 21 -0.87 12.41 3.92
C VAL A 21 -0.87 11.95 5.37
N LEU A 22 -1.89 12.31 6.15
CA LEU A 22 -2.01 11.96 7.56
C LEU A 22 -2.77 10.64 7.81
N ASP A 23 -3.32 10.03 6.76
CA ASP A 23 -4.01 8.74 6.79
C ASP A 23 -3.34 7.77 5.80
N LEU A 24 -2.44 6.94 6.33
CA LEU A 24 -1.68 5.97 5.55
C LEU A 24 -2.55 4.91 4.85
N SER A 25 -3.81 4.73 5.27
CA SER A 25 -4.71 3.78 4.58
C SER A 25 -4.98 4.22 3.14
N THR A 26 -4.99 5.53 2.89
CA THR A 26 -5.24 6.13 1.58
C THR A 26 -4.09 6.00 0.57
N ASP A 27 -3.03 5.24 0.90
CA ASP A 27 -1.77 5.13 0.16
C ASP A 27 -1.24 6.49 -0.33
N PRO A 28 -0.93 7.42 0.60
CA PRO A 28 -0.53 8.75 0.21
C PRO A 28 0.85 8.74 -0.46
N THR A 29 0.98 9.49 -1.56
CA THR A 29 2.25 9.59 -2.31
C THR A 29 2.75 11.01 -2.46
N LEU A 30 4.08 11.14 -2.35
CA LEU A 30 4.83 12.37 -2.45
C LEU A 30 5.68 12.35 -3.74
N PRO A 31 5.56 13.35 -4.63
CA PRO A 31 6.55 13.56 -5.68
C PRO A 31 7.79 14.26 -5.10
N LYS A 32 8.72 13.47 -4.55
CA LYS A 32 9.90 14.00 -3.86
C LYS A 32 10.97 14.44 -4.88
N PRO A 33 11.41 15.72 -4.87
CA PRO A 33 12.45 16.20 -5.78
C PRO A 33 13.78 15.48 -5.59
N ARG A 34 14.53 15.33 -6.68
CA ARG A 34 15.87 14.71 -6.67
C ARG A 34 16.82 15.38 -5.68
N THR A 35 16.80 16.71 -5.59
CA THR A 35 17.61 17.52 -4.66
C THR A 35 17.32 17.22 -3.18
N GLN A 36 16.17 16.60 -2.87
CA GLN A 36 15.75 16.23 -1.52
C GLN A 36 15.93 14.73 -1.26
N ILE A 37 16.21 13.95 -2.30
CA ILE A 37 16.57 12.53 -2.22
C ILE A 37 18.09 12.39 -2.12
N GLU A 38 18.82 13.05 -2.99
CA GLU A 38 20.29 13.07 -3.04
C GLU A 38 20.84 14.14 -2.06
N VAL A 39 20.36 14.09 -0.82
CA VAL A 39 20.82 14.97 0.25
C VAL A 39 22.14 14.45 0.79
N MET A 40 23.18 15.28 0.72
CA MET A 40 24.42 15.05 1.46
C MET A 40 24.19 15.42 2.93
N GLU A 41 24.01 14.43 3.79
CA GLU A 41 23.79 14.65 5.22
C GLU A 41 25.06 15.15 5.91
N THR A 42 25.04 16.37 6.44
CA THR A 42 26.12 16.88 7.30
C THR A 42 25.86 16.53 8.77
N GLY A 43 26.88 16.08 9.51
CA GLY A 43 26.82 15.85 10.97
C GLY A 43 26.48 14.41 11.38
N ASN A 44 25.64 14.23 12.41
CA ASN A 44 25.29 12.89 12.95
C ASN A 44 24.39 12.07 12.00
N GLY A 45 23.88 12.70 10.93
CA GLY A 45 22.97 12.11 9.94
C GLY A 45 21.53 12.02 10.43
N LEU A 46 20.60 11.79 9.49
CA LEU A 46 19.19 11.62 9.79
C LEU A 46 18.93 10.20 10.34
N THR A 47 18.01 10.07 11.28
CA THR A 47 17.46 8.75 11.63
C THR A 47 16.30 8.38 10.71
N LEU A 48 15.83 7.14 10.83
CA LEU A 48 14.66 6.67 10.11
C LEU A 48 13.43 7.55 10.38
N ALA A 49 13.17 7.86 11.66
CA ALA A 49 12.06 8.72 12.06
C ALA A 49 12.15 10.11 11.41
N ASP A 50 13.34 10.70 11.30
CA ASP A 50 13.51 12.02 10.67
C ASP A 50 13.20 11.97 9.18
N ARG A 51 13.66 10.92 8.49
CA ARG A 51 13.42 10.74 7.05
C ARG A 51 11.95 10.54 6.76
N LYS A 52 11.27 9.71 7.56
CA LYS A 52 9.81 9.53 7.50
C LYS A 52 9.09 10.85 7.77
N LEU A 53 9.47 11.56 8.83
CA LEU A 53 8.89 12.85 9.18
C LEU A 53 9.08 13.86 8.06
N PHE A 54 10.28 14.03 7.53
CA PHE A 54 10.53 14.95 6.43
C PHE A 54 9.65 14.67 5.21
N ASN A 55 9.46 13.39 4.85
CA ASN A 55 8.57 13.01 3.76
C ASN A 55 7.12 13.40 4.05
N VAL A 56 6.62 13.15 5.27
CA VAL A 56 5.27 13.56 5.69
C VAL A 56 5.10 15.08 5.65
N LEU A 57 6.05 15.83 6.22
CA LEU A 57 6.00 17.29 6.24
C LEU A 57 6.04 17.88 4.83
N LEU A 58 6.90 17.34 3.96
CA LEU A 58 6.99 17.80 2.58
C LEU A 58 5.73 17.48 1.79
N ALA A 59 5.15 16.29 1.96
CA ALA A 59 3.92 15.89 1.30
C ALA A 59 2.74 16.76 1.76
N TYR A 60 2.62 17.00 3.06
CA TYR A 60 1.55 17.82 3.63
C TYR A 60 1.59 19.28 3.15
N SER A 61 2.81 19.79 2.93
CA SER A 61 3.03 21.16 2.46
C SER A 61 3.06 21.30 0.93
N TRP A 62 3.05 20.20 0.18
CA TRP A 62 3.44 20.17 -1.23
C TRP A 62 2.66 21.16 -2.10
N ASP A 63 1.33 21.11 -2.05
CA ASP A 63 0.48 21.94 -2.91
C ASP A 63 0.65 23.43 -2.62
N LYS A 64 0.79 23.79 -1.34
CA LYS A 64 1.02 25.17 -0.89
C LYS A 64 2.40 25.71 -1.30
N LEU A 65 3.38 24.83 -1.52
CA LEU A 65 4.71 25.18 -2.01
C LEU A 65 4.78 25.37 -3.54
N ALA A 66 3.63 25.43 -4.24
CA ALA A 66 3.59 25.64 -5.69
C ALA A 66 4.17 26.99 -6.11
N ASP A 67 3.87 28.02 -5.33
CA ASP A 67 4.43 29.35 -5.51
C ASP A 67 5.64 29.51 -4.59
N PRO A 68 6.86 29.60 -5.14
CA PRO A 68 8.07 29.74 -4.34
C PRO A 68 8.15 31.09 -3.60
N ASN A 69 7.42 32.11 -4.08
CA ASN A 69 7.43 33.47 -3.54
C ASN A 69 6.24 33.75 -2.61
N ALA A 70 5.34 32.78 -2.44
CA ALA A 70 4.19 32.94 -1.55
C ALA A 70 4.65 33.22 -0.11
N ILE A 71 4.04 34.23 0.50
CA ILE A 71 4.16 34.49 1.94
C ILE A 71 3.25 33.49 2.64
N LEU A 72 3.85 32.41 3.13
CA LEU A 72 3.14 31.30 3.78
C LEU A 72 3.35 31.41 5.30
N PRO A 73 2.28 31.29 6.12
CA PRO A 73 2.45 31.05 7.55
C PRO A 73 3.07 29.66 7.79
N PRO A 74 3.54 29.37 9.01
CA PRO A 74 3.95 28.03 9.38
C PRO A 74 2.88 26.99 9.02
N PHE A 75 3.32 25.90 8.38
CA PHE A 75 2.47 24.73 8.19
C PHE A 75 2.17 24.12 9.54
N ARG A 76 0.97 23.54 9.69
CA ARG A 76 0.50 23.07 10.99
C ARG A 76 -0.28 21.77 10.87
N ALA A 77 0.03 20.81 11.74
CA ALA A 77 -0.67 19.53 11.86
C ALA A 77 -0.61 18.99 13.30
N SER A 78 -1.57 18.15 13.67
CA SER A 78 -1.62 17.50 14.99
C SER A 78 -0.36 16.67 15.24
N THR A 79 0.22 16.75 16.43
CA THR A 79 1.38 15.92 16.78
C THR A 79 1.02 14.44 16.88
N ALA A 80 -0.24 14.10 17.15
CA ALA A 80 -0.73 12.73 17.13
C ALA A 80 -0.77 12.18 15.70
N ASP A 81 -1.26 12.97 14.76
CA ASP A 81 -1.37 12.56 13.35
C ASP A 81 0.01 12.45 12.71
N LEU A 82 0.94 13.37 13.01
CA LEU A 82 2.32 13.26 12.55
C LEU A 82 3.01 11.99 13.06
N ARG A 83 2.82 11.64 14.34
CA ARG A 83 3.33 10.38 14.91
C ARG A 83 2.77 9.16 14.19
N ARG A 84 1.44 9.13 13.98
CA ARG A 84 0.78 8.05 13.23
C ARG A 84 1.31 7.93 11.81
N ALA A 85 1.46 9.05 11.11
CA ALA A 85 1.93 9.09 9.72
C ALA A 85 3.39 8.62 9.53
N ILE A 86 4.21 8.67 10.58
CA ILE A 86 5.58 8.12 10.56
C ILE A 86 5.69 6.71 11.15
N GLY A 87 4.57 6.12 11.59
CA GLY A 87 4.53 4.79 12.22
C GLY A 87 4.98 4.76 13.69
N ASP A 88 4.95 5.90 14.38
CA ASP A 88 5.26 6.03 15.82
C ASP A 88 3.96 6.22 16.65
N ASP A 89 2.91 5.47 16.32
CA ASP A 89 1.58 5.54 16.97
C ASP A 89 1.57 5.13 18.45
N THR A 90 2.58 4.35 18.88
CA THR A 90 2.76 3.90 20.25
C THR A 90 3.31 4.96 21.21
N GLU A 91 3.90 6.05 20.70
CA GLU A 91 4.43 7.10 21.56
C GLU A 91 3.32 8.01 22.07
N SER A 92 3.27 8.30 23.37
CA SER A 92 2.28 9.21 23.96
C SER A 92 2.77 10.65 24.10
N ASN A 93 4.08 10.89 24.09
CA ASN A 93 4.68 12.22 24.20
C ASN A 93 5.39 12.65 22.91
N ASN A 94 5.76 13.94 22.82
CA ASN A 94 6.39 14.51 21.63
C ASN A 94 7.93 14.57 21.72
N VAL A 95 8.60 13.82 22.62
CA VAL A 95 10.05 13.97 22.84
C VAL A 95 10.84 13.56 21.59
N ARG A 96 10.56 12.38 21.02
CA ARG A 96 11.24 11.92 19.80
C ARG A 96 10.88 12.77 18.59
N LEU A 97 9.60 13.10 18.44
CA LEU A 97 9.13 14.00 17.38
C LEU A 97 9.86 15.34 17.41
N ARG A 98 10.00 15.95 18.60
CA ARG A 98 10.76 17.18 18.82
C ARG A 98 12.23 17.00 18.43
N GLN A 99 12.88 15.92 18.86
CA GLN A 99 14.27 15.62 18.46
C GLN A 99 14.43 15.43 16.95
N SER A 100 13.42 14.90 16.25
CA SER A 100 13.42 14.81 14.79
C SER A 100 13.32 16.19 14.14
N PHE A 101 12.42 17.06 14.58
CA PHE A 101 12.37 18.44 14.11
C PHE A 101 13.69 19.19 14.33
N ASP A 102 14.33 19.00 15.49
CA ASP A 102 15.64 19.59 15.80
C ASP A 102 16.71 19.15 14.80
N ARG A 103 16.77 17.85 14.50
CA ARG A 103 17.75 17.31 13.54
C ARG A 103 17.45 17.75 12.11
N LEU A 104 16.19 17.89 11.72
CA LEU A 104 15.82 18.45 10.42
C LEU A 104 16.25 19.92 10.27
N MET A 105 16.15 20.73 11.32
CA MET A 105 16.68 22.11 11.29
C MET A 105 18.21 22.16 11.20
N GLN A 106 18.90 21.19 11.80
CA GLN A 106 20.37 21.15 11.83
C GLN A 106 21.00 20.48 10.60
N THR A 107 20.21 19.76 9.80
CA THR A 107 20.70 19.06 8.61
C THR A 107 20.75 20.02 7.43
N LEU A 108 21.95 20.28 6.92
CA LEU A 108 22.17 21.09 5.74
C LEU A 108 22.06 20.23 4.48
N VAL A 109 21.33 20.75 3.49
CA VAL A 109 21.34 20.27 2.11
C VAL A 109 22.22 21.16 1.27
N ARG A 110 22.95 20.56 0.33
CA ARG A 110 23.77 21.24 -0.67
C ARG A 110 23.10 21.11 -2.03
N PHE A 111 23.14 22.17 -2.83
CA PHE A 111 22.56 22.17 -4.17
C PHE A 111 23.28 23.17 -5.08
N PRO A 112 23.28 22.95 -6.40
CA PRO A 112 23.75 23.95 -7.35
C PRO A 112 22.88 25.21 -7.26
N TYR A 113 23.52 26.37 -7.08
CA TYR A 113 22.90 27.66 -6.93
C TYR A 113 23.47 28.65 -7.94
N TRP A 114 22.61 29.22 -8.79
CA TRP A 114 23.00 30.29 -9.70
C TRP A 114 23.04 31.63 -8.95
N SER A 115 24.23 32.23 -8.85
CA SER A 115 24.38 33.58 -8.27
C SER A 115 24.18 34.62 -9.36
N GLU A 116 23.04 35.31 -9.36
CA GLU A 116 22.77 36.39 -10.33
C GLU A 116 23.78 37.54 -10.21
N ALA A 117 24.20 37.87 -8.99
CA ALA A 117 25.14 38.96 -8.72
C ALA A 117 26.52 38.71 -9.35
N ASP A 118 26.97 37.45 -9.36
CA ASP A 118 28.29 37.05 -9.84
C ASP A 118 28.23 36.36 -11.21
N GLN A 119 27.03 36.17 -11.78
CA GLN A 119 26.76 35.41 -13.00
C GLN A 119 27.49 34.05 -13.08
N GLN A 120 27.54 33.32 -11.97
CA GLN A 120 28.23 32.03 -11.90
C GLN A 120 27.44 31.00 -11.07
N LEU A 121 27.66 29.74 -11.43
CA LEU A 121 27.17 28.61 -10.67
C LEU A 121 28.03 28.43 -9.41
N LYS A 122 27.39 28.44 -8.25
CA LYS A 122 28.00 28.18 -6.94
C LYS A 122 27.34 26.99 -6.27
N GLU A 123 27.96 26.50 -5.22
CA GLU A 123 27.31 25.59 -4.29
C GLU A 123 26.50 26.40 -3.27
N GLY A 124 25.19 26.16 -3.23
CA GLY A 124 24.29 26.69 -2.22
C GLY A 124 24.07 25.69 -1.08
N GLY A 125 23.86 26.21 0.13
CA GLY A 125 23.52 25.43 1.31
C GLY A 125 22.25 25.95 1.99
N SER A 126 21.41 25.07 2.50
CA SER A 126 20.23 25.43 3.29
C SER A 126 19.87 24.32 4.27
N PRO A 127 19.32 24.61 5.46
CA PRO A 127 18.76 23.54 6.30
C PRO A 127 17.54 22.87 5.63
N LEU A 128 17.08 21.72 6.14
CA LEU A 128 15.82 21.12 5.64
C LEU A 128 14.59 21.90 6.10
N LEU A 129 14.62 22.45 7.32
CA LEU A 129 13.56 23.28 7.91
C LEU A 129 14.16 24.59 8.46
N ALA A 130 13.43 25.69 8.29
CA ALA A 130 13.81 27.01 8.83
C ALA A 130 13.20 27.28 10.21
N PHE A 131 12.02 26.70 10.48
CA PHE A 131 11.28 26.91 11.71
C PHE A 131 10.61 25.62 12.18
N ARG A 132 10.50 25.46 13.50
CA ARG A 132 9.63 24.47 14.13
C ARG A 132 9.10 24.98 15.47
N ALA A 133 7.84 24.68 15.78
CA ALA A 133 7.26 24.85 17.12
C ALA A 133 6.40 23.64 17.49
N LEU A 134 6.54 23.12 18.71
CA LEU A 134 5.81 21.95 19.17
C LEU A 134 5.38 22.10 20.64
N PRO A 135 4.16 21.65 21.00
CA PRO A 135 3.74 21.58 22.40
C PRO A 135 4.49 20.45 23.12
N ARG A 136 4.60 20.58 24.45
CA ARG A 136 5.10 19.47 25.30
C ARG A 136 4.14 18.28 25.32
N GLY A 137 2.83 18.54 25.31
CA GLY A 137 1.75 17.54 25.34
C GLY A 137 0.96 17.48 24.03
N ALA A 138 -0.36 17.26 24.12
CA ALA A 138 -1.21 17.28 22.95
C ALA A 138 -1.25 18.67 22.29
N GLY A 139 -1.47 18.70 20.97
CA GLY A 139 -1.63 19.92 20.20
C GLY A 139 -1.04 19.76 18.81
N TYR A 140 -0.55 20.88 18.25
CA TYR A 140 -0.13 20.94 16.87
C TYR A 140 1.34 21.31 16.77
N ALA A 141 2.07 20.60 15.90
CA ALA A 141 3.38 21.02 15.47
C ALA A 141 3.24 22.03 14.33
N GLU A 142 4.17 22.98 14.30
CA GLU A 142 4.31 23.97 13.25
C GLU A 142 5.70 23.90 12.63
N TRP A 143 5.81 24.15 11.32
CA TRP A 143 7.10 24.14 10.61
C TRP A 143 7.12 25.04 9.38
N GLU A 144 8.32 25.42 8.95
CA GLU A 144 8.53 26.15 7.69
C GLU A 144 9.71 25.59 6.90
N PHE A 145 9.57 25.61 5.57
CA PHE A 145 10.67 25.35 4.65
C PHE A 145 11.44 26.65 4.35
N PRO A 146 12.78 26.61 4.31
CA PRO A 146 13.58 27.81 4.05
C PRO A 146 13.25 28.44 2.68
N PRO A 147 13.21 29.78 2.58
CA PRO A 147 12.89 30.47 1.33
C PRO A 147 13.78 30.05 0.15
N LYS A 148 15.08 29.79 0.40
CA LYS A 148 16.03 29.35 -0.64
C LYS A 148 15.78 27.93 -1.14
N LEU A 149 15.08 27.09 -0.37
CA LEU A 149 14.72 25.72 -0.77
C LEU A 149 13.42 25.68 -1.59
N ARG A 150 12.50 26.64 -1.38
CA ARG A 150 11.17 26.64 -2.01
C ARG A 150 11.20 26.60 -3.55
N PRO A 151 12.08 27.34 -4.27
CA PRO A 151 12.16 27.23 -5.72
C PRO A 151 12.44 25.81 -6.22
N LEU A 152 13.32 25.08 -5.52
CA LEU A 152 13.69 23.70 -5.86
C LEU A 152 12.54 22.72 -5.59
N LEU A 153 11.69 23.03 -4.61
CA LEU A 153 10.48 22.26 -4.27
C LEU A 153 9.29 22.59 -5.20
N ALA A 154 9.19 23.84 -5.64
CA ALA A 154 8.11 24.31 -6.50
C ALA A 154 8.23 23.72 -7.92
N LYS A 155 9.44 23.78 -8.50
CA LYS A 155 9.73 23.35 -9.88
C LYS A 155 10.89 22.34 -9.90
N PRO A 156 10.67 21.09 -9.46
CA PRO A 156 11.71 20.08 -9.46
C PRO A 156 12.06 19.63 -10.88
N GLY A 157 13.32 19.72 -11.29
CA GLY A 157 13.77 19.24 -12.60
C GLY A 157 13.75 17.70 -12.75
N ALA A 158 13.80 16.97 -11.65
CA ALA A 158 13.61 15.53 -11.56
C ALA A 158 13.01 15.18 -10.19
N TRP A 159 12.19 14.14 -10.14
CA TRP A 159 11.48 13.73 -8.93
C TRP A 159 11.17 12.23 -8.97
N ALA A 160 10.92 11.64 -7.79
CA ALA A 160 10.44 10.27 -7.65
C ALA A 160 9.11 10.24 -6.90
N ARG A 161 8.25 9.29 -7.24
CA ARG A 161 7.01 9.06 -6.48
C ARG A 161 7.32 8.17 -5.29
N ILE A 162 7.17 8.72 -4.10
CA ILE A 162 7.47 8.08 -2.82
C ILE A 162 6.15 7.76 -2.11
N HIS A 163 5.94 6.48 -1.77
CA HIS A 163 4.76 6.04 -1.04
C HIS A 163 5.00 6.15 0.46
N LEU A 164 4.23 6.99 1.16
CA LEU A 164 4.45 7.23 2.59
C LEU A 164 4.07 6.01 3.45
N ALA A 165 3.07 5.22 3.03
CA ALA A 165 2.70 3.97 3.70
C ALA A 165 3.82 2.92 3.65
N ILE A 166 4.57 2.86 2.54
CA ILE A 166 5.78 2.02 2.43
C ILE A 166 6.89 2.61 3.31
N CYS A 167 7.10 3.93 3.24
CA CYS A 167 8.10 4.60 4.07
C CYS A 167 7.91 4.33 5.56
N ALA A 168 6.66 4.36 6.06
CA ALA A 168 6.32 4.09 7.45
C ALA A 168 6.66 2.67 7.91
N GLN A 169 6.65 1.69 7.00
CA GLN A 169 6.94 0.29 7.32
C GLN A 169 8.42 -0.07 7.33
N PHE A 170 9.28 0.72 6.66
CA PHE A 170 10.72 0.49 6.74
C PHE A 170 11.19 0.52 8.21
N SER A 171 12.08 -0.41 8.52
CA SER A 171 12.75 -0.61 9.81
C SER A 171 14.18 -0.06 9.82
N SER A 172 14.77 0.16 8.64
CA SER A 172 16.12 0.72 8.49
C SER A 172 16.10 2.04 7.72
N LYS A 173 16.86 3.02 8.24
CA LYS A 173 17.06 4.31 7.57
C LYS A 173 17.73 4.15 6.21
N TYR A 174 18.56 3.13 6.06
CA TYR A 174 19.28 2.85 4.82
C TYR A 174 18.35 2.28 3.75
N SER A 175 17.38 1.43 4.12
CA SER A 175 16.36 0.91 3.21
C SER A 175 15.49 2.04 2.66
N LEU A 176 15.06 2.96 3.51
CA LEU A 176 14.30 4.14 3.08
C LEU A 176 15.14 5.01 2.13
N ALA A 177 16.40 5.30 2.48
CA ALA A 177 17.29 6.08 1.61
C ALA A 177 17.53 5.40 0.25
N LEU A 178 17.80 4.10 0.25
CA LEU A 178 17.99 3.30 -0.97
C LEU A 178 16.71 3.24 -1.80
N TYR A 179 15.54 3.08 -1.17
CA TYR A 179 14.25 3.11 -1.84
C TYR A 179 14.03 4.43 -2.59
N GLU A 180 14.31 5.57 -1.94
CA GLU A 180 14.18 6.88 -2.56
C GLU A 180 15.13 7.06 -3.74
N LEU A 181 16.40 6.66 -3.58
CA LEU A 181 17.41 6.70 -4.64
C LEU A 181 16.94 5.87 -5.84
N LEU A 182 16.53 4.62 -5.64
CA LEU A 182 16.12 3.72 -6.72
C LEU A 182 14.78 4.13 -7.36
N SER A 183 13.87 4.75 -6.60
CA SER A 183 12.59 5.26 -7.11
C SER A 183 12.77 6.39 -8.14
N LEU A 184 13.89 7.11 -8.12
CA LEU A 184 14.24 8.08 -9.18
C LEU A 184 14.59 7.41 -10.52
N ARG A 185 14.97 6.12 -10.50
CA ARG A 185 15.49 5.41 -11.68
C ARG A 185 14.45 4.49 -12.34
N VAL A 186 13.43 4.04 -11.60
CA VAL A 186 12.45 3.04 -12.08
C VAL A 186 11.69 3.44 -13.35
N ASN A 187 11.50 4.74 -13.61
CA ASN A 187 10.78 5.24 -14.79
C ASN A 187 11.71 5.71 -15.91
N LEU A 188 13.03 5.52 -15.77
CA LEU A 188 13.97 5.82 -16.84
C LEU A 188 13.87 4.78 -17.95
N ARG A 189 14.26 5.18 -19.18
CA ARG A 189 14.30 4.27 -20.34
C ARG A 189 15.17 3.04 -20.08
N GLU A 190 16.27 3.25 -19.38
CA GLU A 190 17.14 2.20 -18.86
C GLU A 190 17.17 2.34 -17.33
N PRO A 191 16.41 1.53 -16.59
CA PRO A 191 16.31 1.63 -15.14
C PRO A 191 17.49 0.89 -14.47
N ARG A 192 18.70 1.15 -14.97
CA ARG A 192 19.96 0.68 -14.39
C ARG A 192 20.71 1.84 -13.78
N TRP A 193 21.37 1.59 -12.65
CA TRP A 193 22.15 2.59 -11.96
C TRP A 193 23.52 2.05 -11.55
N GLU A 194 24.55 2.51 -12.24
CA GLU A 194 25.94 2.30 -11.84
C GLU A 194 26.35 3.35 -10.81
N VAL A 195 26.92 2.91 -9.69
CA VAL A 195 27.40 3.80 -8.61
C VAL A 195 28.65 3.23 -7.97
N THR A 196 29.60 4.09 -7.61
CA THR A 196 30.78 3.67 -6.84
C THR A 196 30.37 3.32 -5.41
N ILE A 197 31.15 2.46 -4.73
CA ILE A 197 30.86 2.13 -3.33
C ILE A 197 30.89 3.35 -2.43
N ASP A 198 31.81 4.29 -2.69
CA ASP A 198 32.00 5.45 -1.83
C ASP A 198 30.86 6.47 -2.02
N ASP A 199 30.45 6.75 -3.27
CA ASP A 199 29.29 7.60 -3.56
C ASP A 199 27.99 7.02 -2.99
N LEU A 200 27.82 5.69 -3.05
CA LEU A 200 26.65 5.02 -2.49
C LEU A 200 26.63 5.15 -0.97
N ARG A 201 27.78 4.99 -0.29
CA ARG A 201 27.87 5.15 1.16
C ARG A 201 27.54 6.57 1.58
N GLU A 202 28.05 7.56 0.85
CA GLU A 202 27.76 8.96 1.08
C GLU A 202 26.25 9.24 0.90
N SER A 203 25.67 8.77 -0.20
CA SER A 203 24.23 8.92 -0.50
C SER A 203 23.32 8.27 0.56
N LEU A 204 23.77 7.18 1.19
CA LEU A 204 23.05 6.49 2.26
C LEU A 204 23.35 7.06 3.67
N GLY A 205 24.19 8.10 3.78
CA GLY A 205 24.57 8.69 5.07
C GLY A 205 25.42 7.76 5.95
N CYS A 206 26.18 6.85 5.33
CA CYS A 206 27.07 5.91 6.00
C CYS A 206 28.56 6.01 5.63
N GLY A 207 28.93 6.92 4.72
CA GLY A 207 30.32 7.32 4.34
C GLY A 207 31.45 6.47 4.93
N ASP A 208 32.28 7.08 5.78
CA ASP A 208 33.42 6.42 6.42
C ASP A 208 33.04 5.51 7.60
N LYS A 209 31.77 5.41 7.97
CA LYS A 209 31.32 4.59 9.11
C LYS A 209 31.41 3.10 8.82
N MET A 210 31.34 2.70 7.54
CA MET A 210 31.37 1.30 7.10
C MET A 210 32.32 1.07 5.92
N PRO A 211 33.64 1.24 6.13
CA PRO A 211 34.64 1.18 5.05
C PRO A 211 34.83 -0.24 4.50
N ASN A 212 34.56 -1.26 5.31
CA ASN A 212 34.59 -2.66 4.88
C ASN A 212 33.35 -2.99 4.05
N TYR A 213 33.57 -3.41 2.79
CA TYR A 213 32.49 -3.73 1.87
C TYR A 213 31.60 -4.89 2.36
N ALA A 214 32.17 -5.96 2.92
CA ALA A 214 31.37 -7.10 3.39
C ALA A 214 30.45 -6.72 4.55
N HIS A 215 30.89 -5.82 5.44
CA HIS A 215 30.02 -5.26 6.48
C HIS A 215 28.94 -4.33 5.89
N PHE A 216 29.29 -3.53 4.89
CA PHE A 216 28.35 -2.69 4.15
C PHE A 216 27.26 -3.50 3.47
N GLN A 217 27.66 -4.52 2.72
CA GLN A 217 26.75 -5.45 2.07
C GLN A 217 25.77 -6.09 3.06
N ARG A 218 26.28 -6.77 4.09
CA ARG A 218 25.46 -7.54 5.04
C ARG A 218 24.54 -6.70 5.92
N ARG A 219 24.89 -5.45 6.21
CA ARG A 219 24.15 -4.60 7.16
C ARG A 219 23.32 -3.51 6.49
N VAL A 220 23.60 -3.18 5.23
CA VAL A 220 22.96 -2.08 4.51
C VAL A 220 22.35 -2.56 3.20
N LEU A 221 23.14 -3.14 2.30
CA LEU A 221 22.65 -3.50 0.97
C LEU A 221 21.65 -4.66 1.02
N ASP A 222 22.07 -5.83 1.53
CA ASP A 222 21.23 -7.02 1.51
C ASP A 222 19.94 -6.81 2.32
N PRO A 223 19.98 -6.26 3.56
CA PRO A 223 18.76 -5.97 4.31
C PRO A 223 17.89 -4.91 3.62
N GLY A 224 18.49 -3.88 3.05
CA GLY A 224 17.76 -2.80 2.38
C GLY A 224 17.05 -3.28 1.12
N ILE A 225 17.72 -4.05 0.28
CA ILE A 225 17.16 -4.63 -0.93
C ILE A 225 16.07 -5.63 -0.60
N LYS A 226 16.30 -6.50 0.39
CA LYS A 226 15.29 -7.43 0.88
C LYS A 226 14.02 -6.69 1.32
N GLU A 227 14.18 -5.67 2.15
CA GLU A 227 13.06 -4.91 2.69
C GLU A 227 12.30 -4.13 1.59
N ILE A 228 13.01 -3.54 0.61
CA ILE A 228 12.39 -2.89 -0.55
C ILE A 228 11.61 -3.91 -1.40
N ASN A 229 12.20 -5.08 -1.65
CA ASN A 229 11.58 -6.16 -2.40
C ASN A 229 10.43 -6.83 -1.64
N GLU A 230 10.34 -6.69 -0.32
CA GLU A 230 9.23 -7.22 0.49
C GLU A 230 8.08 -6.22 0.62
N LEU A 231 8.37 -4.92 0.80
CA LEU A 231 7.36 -3.93 1.18
C LEU A 231 6.88 -3.05 0.02
N SER A 232 7.71 -2.86 -1.00
CA SER A 232 7.44 -1.89 -2.06
C SER A 232 6.98 -2.52 -3.37
N GLY A 233 6.51 -1.68 -4.29
CA GLY A 233 6.22 -2.09 -5.66
C GLY A 233 7.45 -2.25 -6.57
N LEU A 234 8.65 -2.18 -6.02
CA LEU A 234 9.90 -2.35 -6.75
C LEU A 234 10.46 -3.77 -6.58
N LEU A 235 11.15 -4.24 -7.61
CA LEU A 235 12.01 -5.40 -7.59
C LEU A 235 13.42 -4.96 -7.95
N ILE A 236 14.34 -5.12 -7.01
CA ILE A 236 15.72 -4.64 -7.08
C ILE A 236 16.66 -5.84 -7.08
N ALA A 237 17.61 -5.83 -8.01
CA ALA A 237 18.79 -6.67 -7.99
C ALA A 237 20.04 -5.80 -8.21
N TYR A 238 21.22 -6.34 -7.91
CA TYR A 238 22.47 -5.64 -8.22
C TYR A 238 23.59 -6.62 -8.60
N GLU A 239 24.53 -6.11 -9.38
CA GLU A 239 25.76 -6.80 -9.78
C GLU A 239 26.99 -6.05 -9.25
N GLU A 240 28.03 -6.79 -8.86
CA GLU A 240 29.30 -6.23 -8.37
C GLU A 240 30.30 -6.08 -9.51
N ILE A 241 30.82 -4.87 -9.71
CA ILE A 241 31.99 -4.64 -10.58
C ILE A 241 33.24 -4.62 -9.70
N ARG A 242 34.19 -5.49 -10.05
CA ARG A 242 35.44 -5.67 -9.33
C ARG A 242 36.62 -5.10 -10.11
N SER A 243 37.60 -4.59 -9.38
CA SER A 243 38.83 -4.07 -9.96
C SER A 243 39.63 -5.15 -10.68
N HIS A 244 40.40 -4.74 -11.70
CA HIS A 244 41.31 -5.62 -12.42
C HIS A 244 42.60 -5.96 -11.63
N GLY A 245 42.80 -5.37 -10.45
CA GLY A 245 44.01 -5.50 -9.64
C GLY A 245 44.03 -6.69 -8.67
N ARG A 246 45.15 -6.83 -7.93
CA ARG A 246 45.33 -7.86 -6.89
C ARG A 246 44.26 -7.69 -5.80
N GLY A 247 43.57 -8.77 -5.46
CA GLY A 247 42.51 -8.77 -4.44
C GLY A 247 41.08 -8.49 -4.94
N ARG A 248 40.91 -8.07 -6.21
CA ARG A 248 39.59 -7.91 -6.87
C ARG A 248 38.53 -7.24 -5.98
N LYS A 249 38.89 -6.07 -5.44
CA LYS A 249 38.01 -5.27 -4.59
C LYS A 249 36.78 -4.86 -5.40
N VAL A 250 35.60 -4.89 -4.78
CA VAL A 250 34.38 -4.33 -5.39
C VAL A 250 34.51 -2.80 -5.42
N GLU A 251 34.45 -2.23 -6.62
CA GLU A 251 34.59 -0.79 -6.85
C GLU A 251 33.24 -0.12 -7.09
N LYS A 252 32.34 -0.81 -7.79
CA LYS A 252 31.03 -0.28 -8.17
C LYS A 252 29.95 -1.34 -8.08
N LEU A 253 28.72 -0.89 -7.99
CA LEU A 253 27.52 -1.72 -8.13
C LEU A 253 26.70 -1.22 -9.31
N ILE A 254 26.10 -2.15 -10.05
CA ILE A 254 25.05 -1.85 -11.01
C ILE A 254 23.73 -2.36 -10.43
N PHE A 255 22.82 -1.45 -10.09
CA PHE A 255 21.46 -1.81 -9.70
C PHE A 255 20.58 -1.97 -10.94
N ASP A 256 19.76 -3.01 -10.95
CA ASP A 256 18.67 -3.21 -11.90
C ASP A 256 17.34 -3.00 -11.15
N VAL A 257 16.55 -2.02 -11.60
CA VAL A 257 15.32 -1.57 -10.94
C VAL A 257 14.13 -1.90 -11.82
N LYS A 258 13.23 -2.75 -11.33
CA LYS A 258 12.00 -3.10 -12.05
C LYS A 258 10.78 -2.77 -11.22
N LYS A 259 9.65 -2.51 -11.88
CA LYS A 259 8.35 -2.54 -11.23
C LYS A 259 7.92 -3.98 -11.09
N LYS A 260 7.37 -4.33 -9.94
CA LYS A 260 6.73 -5.62 -9.74
C LYS A 260 5.54 -5.80 -10.69
N SER A 261 5.31 -7.04 -11.08
CA SER A 261 4.07 -7.41 -11.77
C SER A 261 2.86 -7.22 -10.85
N ASN A 262 1.66 -7.10 -11.41
CA ASN A 262 0.45 -6.93 -10.60
C ASN A 262 0.24 -8.10 -9.62
N SER A 263 0.56 -9.34 -10.01
CA SER A 263 0.47 -10.50 -9.11
C SER A 263 1.42 -10.39 -7.92
N ASP A 264 2.65 -9.90 -8.15
CA ASP A 264 3.65 -9.72 -7.09
C ASP A 264 3.27 -8.56 -6.16
N LEU A 265 2.63 -7.50 -6.69
CA LEU A 265 2.11 -6.39 -5.90
C LEU A 265 1.02 -6.85 -4.92
N VAL A 266 0.12 -7.73 -5.36
CA VAL A 266 -0.92 -8.32 -4.48
C VAL A 266 -0.31 -9.17 -3.37
N ALA A 267 0.68 -10.01 -3.70
CA ALA A 267 1.39 -10.81 -2.71
C ALA A 267 2.10 -9.91 -1.67
N THR A 268 2.75 -8.84 -2.14
CA THR A 268 3.41 -7.84 -1.30
C THR A 268 2.42 -7.12 -0.37
N ALA A 269 1.28 -6.68 -0.90
CA ALA A 269 0.23 -6.02 -0.12
C ALA A 269 -0.33 -6.91 1.00
N ARG A 270 -0.44 -8.21 0.77
CA ARG A 270 -0.83 -9.17 1.82
C ARG A 270 0.23 -9.25 2.91
N ILE A 271 1.51 -9.36 2.55
CA ILE A 271 2.61 -9.43 3.52
C ILE A 271 2.64 -8.18 4.41
N THR A 272 2.49 -6.99 3.82
CA THR A 272 2.51 -5.72 4.58
C THR A 272 1.34 -5.58 5.55
N GLU A 273 0.16 -6.11 5.20
CA GLU A 273 -0.98 -6.17 6.12
C GLU A 273 -0.79 -7.14 7.28
N PHE A 274 -0.29 -8.35 7.02
CA PHE A 274 -0.02 -9.33 8.08
C PHE A 274 1.20 -8.93 8.93
N ALA A 275 2.13 -8.14 8.38
CA ALA A 275 3.27 -7.57 9.09
C ALA A 275 2.93 -6.35 9.97
N LYS A 276 1.66 -5.87 9.98
CA LYS A 276 1.19 -4.89 10.99
C LYS A 276 1.24 -5.41 12.43
N ALA A 277 1.52 -6.70 12.67
CA ALA A 277 1.88 -7.17 13.99
C ALA A 277 3.30 -6.68 14.34
N PRO A 278 3.47 -5.78 15.33
CA PRO A 278 4.75 -5.13 15.55
C PRO A 278 5.79 -6.16 16.01
N VAL A 279 6.87 -6.28 15.24
CA VAL A 279 8.10 -6.93 15.69
C VAL A 279 8.71 -6.05 16.78
N GLY A 280 8.40 -6.39 18.03
CA GLY A 280 9.13 -5.93 19.21
C GLY A 280 8.48 -4.77 19.97
N LYS A 281 7.53 -5.10 20.86
CA LYS A 281 7.62 -4.89 22.32
C LYS A 281 6.32 -5.35 22.97
N THR A 282 6.49 -6.08 24.06
CA THR A 282 5.45 -6.62 24.95
C THR A 282 4.35 -5.61 25.24
N ALA A 283 3.11 -6.10 25.11
CA ALA A 283 1.87 -5.38 25.43
C ALA A 283 1.90 -4.75 26.82
N HIS A 284 1.35 -3.53 26.95
CA HIS A 284 0.14 -3.29 27.76
C HIS A 284 -0.41 -1.85 27.64
N ALA A 285 -1.75 -1.82 27.50
CA ALA A 285 -2.74 -0.92 28.13
C ALA A 285 -2.70 0.60 27.89
N ASN A 286 -3.27 1.02 26.76
CA ASN A 286 -4.44 1.93 26.69
C ASN A 286 -4.77 2.25 25.21
N ALA A 287 -5.01 1.19 24.44
CA ALA A 287 -5.61 1.33 23.11
C ALA A 287 -7.13 1.51 23.30
N ARG A 288 -7.73 2.42 22.54
CA ARG A 288 -9.20 2.52 22.43
C ARG A 288 -9.71 1.16 21.97
N ASP A 289 -10.67 0.60 22.71
CA ASP A 289 -11.24 -0.71 22.44
C ASP A 289 -11.88 -0.71 21.04
N GLN A 290 -11.42 -1.62 20.18
CA GLN A 290 -11.83 -1.73 18.77
C GLN A 290 -13.31 -2.10 18.62
N ASP A 291 -13.93 -2.57 19.69
CA ASP A 291 -15.35 -2.90 19.76
C ASP A 291 -16.20 -1.75 20.35
N THR A 292 -15.61 -0.57 20.60
CA THR A 292 -16.36 0.62 21.05
C THR A 292 -17.19 1.18 19.89
N PRO A 293 -18.54 1.21 20.00
CA PRO A 293 -19.40 1.80 18.97
C PRO A 293 -19.31 3.34 18.99
N ASP A 294 -19.17 3.95 17.82
CA ASP A 294 -19.18 5.40 17.65
C ASP A 294 -20.58 5.98 17.95
N LEU A 295 -20.64 7.11 18.65
CA LEU A 295 -21.89 7.70 19.15
C LEU A 295 -22.76 8.29 18.04
N GLU A 296 -22.20 8.58 16.86
CA GLU A 296 -22.93 9.21 15.75
C GLU A 296 -23.60 8.20 14.82
N ASP A 297 -23.02 7.01 14.66
CA ASP A 297 -23.49 6.01 13.68
C ASP A 297 -23.65 4.59 14.24
N GLY A 298 -23.27 4.35 15.50
CA GLY A 298 -23.43 3.08 16.21
C GLY A 298 -22.50 1.96 15.75
N ARG A 299 -21.48 2.26 14.93
CA ARG A 299 -20.57 1.25 14.35
C ARG A 299 -19.21 1.24 15.04
N THR A 300 -18.58 0.06 15.09
CA THR A 300 -17.27 -0.10 15.72
C THR A 300 -16.13 0.21 14.74
N ASP A 301 -14.96 0.55 15.26
CA ASP A 301 -13.75 0.78 14.44
C ASP A 301 -13.39 -0.47 13.61
N ARG A 302 -13.74 -1.66 14.11
CA ARG A 302 -13.63 -2.94 13.41
C ARG A 302 -14.55 -3.04 12.17
N GLU A 303 -15.71 -2.40 12.20
CA GLU A 303 -16.67 -2.40 11.09
C GLU A 303 -16.28 -1.45 9.94
N ARG A 304 -15.35 -0.50 10.17
CA ARG A 304 -14.95 0.49 9.16
C ARG A 304 -13.90 -0.03 8.17
N GLY A 305 -12.94 -0.86 8.59
CA GLY A 305 -11.88 -1.44 7.72
C GLY A 305 -10.97 -0.39 7.02
N PRO A 306 -9.87 -0.81 6.34
CA PRO A 306 -8.94 0.12 5.70
C PRO A 306 -9.53 0.78 4.43
N ALA A 307 -9.31 2.09 4.24
CA ALA A 307 -9.86 2.88 3.13
C ALA A 307 -8.91 2.95 1.92
N GLY A 308 -9.37 2.63 0.69
CA GLY A 308 -8.57 2.73 -0.55
C GLY A 308 -8.81 1.57 -1.54
N VAL A 309 -8.10 1.54 -2.69
CA VAL A 309 -8.25 0.46 -3.72
C VAL A 309 -7.90 -0.88 -3.09
N LEU A 310 -6.75 -0.94 -2.42
CA LEU A 310 -6.28 -2.13 -1.71
C LEU A 310 -7.23 -2.50 -0.56
N GLY A 311 -7.72 -1.50 0.19
CA GLY A 311 -8.69 -1.71 1.28
C GLY A 311 -10.01 -2.33 0.82
N LEU A 312 -10.49 -1.97 -0.36
CA LEU A 312 -11.68 -2.59 -0.95
C LEU A 312 -11.42 -4.01 -1.46
N ILE A 313 -10.27 -4.24 -2.09
CA ILE A 313 -9.85 -5.57 -2.55
C ILE A 313 -9.72 -6.52 -1.36
N GLN A 314 -9.15 -6.06 -0.24
CA GLN A 314 -8.94 -6.84 0.99
C GLN A 314 -10.25 -7.23 1.70
N ARG A 315 -11.33 -6.47 1.46
CA ARG A 315 -12.65 -6.76 2.01
C ARG A 315 -13.48 -7.70 1.12
N VAL A 316 -12.96 -8.11 -0.03
CA VAL A 316 -13.53 -9.22 -0.81
C VAL A 316 -13.02 -10.53 -0.22
N SER A 317 -13.95 -11.39 0.24
CA SER A 317 -13.61 -12.67 0.86
C SER A 317 -12.88 -13.59 -0.11
N LEU A 318 -11.86 -14.28 0.39
CA LEU A 318 -11.08 -15.24 -0.38
C LEU A 318 -11.96 -16.37 -0.92
N GLU A 319 -12.93 -16.84 -0.13
CA GLU A 319 -13.91 -17.86 -0.53
C GLU A 319 -14.71 -17.42 -1.76
N VAL A 320 -15.07 -16.12 -1.83
CA VAL A 320 -15.80 -15.56 -2.97
C VAL A 320 -14.91 -15.45 -4.19
N VAL A 321 -13.63 -15.11 -4.02
CA VAL A 321 -12.68 -15.08 -5.13
C VAL A 321 -12.47 -16.47 -5.70
N GLU A 322 -12.28 -17.48 -4.87
CA GLU A 322 -12.12 -18.88 -5.30
C GLU A 322 -13.36 -19.40 -6.04
N GLU A 323 -14.55 -19.08 -5.52
CA GLU A 323 -15.82 -19.41 -6.18
C GLU A 323 -15.93 -18.75 -7.57
N LEU A 324 -15.57 -17.47 -7.68
CA LEU A 324 -15.60 -16.74 -8.95
C LEU A 324 -14.53 -17.23 -9.93
N VAL A 325 -13.34 -17.62 -9.47
CA VAL A 325 -12.32 -18.26 -10.34
C VAL A 325 -12.86 -19.56 -10.92
N SER A 326 -13.59 -20.35 -10.13
CA SER A 326 -14.23 -21.57 -10.61
C SER A 326 -15.40 -21.30 -11.58
N GLN A 327 -16.13 -20.19 -11.42
CA GLN A 327 -17.26 -19.83 -12.28
C GLN A 327 -16.82 -19.17 -13.59
N TYR A 328 -15.71 -18.44 -13.59
CA TYR A 328 -15.21 -17.67 -14.72
C TYR A 328 -13.75 -18.06 -15.05
N PRO A 329 -13.49 -19.29 -15.53
CA PRO A 329 -12.13 -19.79 -15.76
C PRO A 329 -11.36 -19.00 -16.84
N ASP A 330 -12.08 -18.37 -17.78
CA ASP A 330 -11.51 -17.57 -18.86
C ASP A 330 -11.29 -16.09 -18.49
N VAL A 331 -11.66 -15.69 -17.27
CA VAL A 331 -11.53 -14.31 -16.79
C VAL A 331 -10.34 -14.21 -15.84
N ASP A 332 -9.43 -13.28 -16.12
CA ASP A 332 -8.40 -12.91 -15.16
C ASP A 332 -9.04 -12.20 -13.95
N MET A 333 -9.30 -12.99 -12.90
CA MET A 333 -9.93 -12.53 -11.67
C MET A 333 -9.14 -11.43 -10.96
N GLN A 334 -7.81 -11.39 -11.15
CA GLN A 334 -6.96 -10.35 -10.57
C GLN A 334 -7.16 -9.02 -11.30
N THR A 335 -7.17 -9.04 -12.63
CA THR A 335 -7.47 -7.82 -13.41
C THR A 335 -8.91 -7.34 -13.17
N ALA A 336 -9.85 -8.27 -13.01
CA ALA A 336 -11.25 -7.97 -12.73
C ALA A 336 -11.45 -7.31 -11.36
N ILE A 337 -10.84 -7.83 -10.28
CA ILE A 337 -11.02 -7.28 -8.92
C ILE A 337 -10.40 -5.89 -8.77
N PHE A 338 -9.27 -5.62 -9.43
CA PHE A 338 -8.67 -4.29 -9.48
C PHE A 338 -9.54 -3.30 -10.25
N SER A 339 -9.99 -3.69 -11.44
CA SER A 339 -10.85 -2.84 -12.28
C SER A 339 -12.16 -2.49 -11.57
N TRP A 340 -12.73 -3.45 -10.84
CA TRP A 340 -13.88 -3.23 -9.99
C TRP A 340 -13.58 -2.27 -8.83
N ALA A 341 -12.47 -2.46 -8.10
CA ALA A 341 -12.14 -1.64 -6.94
C ALA A 341 -11.88 -0.17 -7.33
N GLU A 342 -11.21 0.08 -8.46
CA GLU A 342 -11.06 1.43 -9.01
C GLU A 342 -12.40 2.05 -9.43
N TRP A 343 -13.28 1.26 -10.07
CA TRP A 343 -14.62 1.70 -10.45
C TRP A 343 -15.49 2.02 -9.21
N ALA A 344 -15.41 1.19 -8.17
CA ALA A 344 -16.20 1.32 -6.94
C ALA A 344 -15.82 2.57 -6.15
N LEU A 345 -14.54 2.97 -6.14
CA LEU A 345 -14.08 4.21 -5.49
C LEU A 345 -14.52 5.49 -6.19
N ARG A 346 -14.90 5.42 -7.47
CA ARG A 346 -15.44 6.56 -8.22
C ARG A 346 -16.93 6.78 -7.96
N GLN A 347 -17.60 5.85 -7.28
CA GLN A 347 -19.01 5.98 -6.95
C GLN A 347 -19.21 6.88 -5.73
N LYS A 348 -20.33 7.63 -5.70
CA LYS A 348 -20.66 8.55 -4.60
C LYS A 348 -21.06 7.83 -3.31
N GLU A 349 -21.51 6.58 -3.42
CA GLU A 349 -21.97 5.78 -2.28
C GLU A 349 -20.90 4.79 -1.81
N PRO A 350 -20.65 4.65 -0.49
CA PRO A 350 -19.66 3.74 0.02
C PRO A 350 -20.08 2.28 -0.18
N CYS A 351 -19.15 1.46 -0.70
CA CYS A 351 -19.37 0.03 -0.89
C CYS A 351 -19.46 -0.70 0.46
N ARG A 352 -20.69 -1.03 0.87
CA ARG A 352 -20.98 -1.68 2.17
C ARG A 352 -20.60 -3.16 2.18
N ASN A 353 -20.82 -3.87 1.06
CA ASN A 353 -20.49 -5.29 0.90
C ASN A 353 -19.61 -5.49 -0.35
N PRO A 354 -18.28 -5.38 -0.20
CA PRO A 354 -17.30 -5.58 -1.28
C PRO A 354 -17.45 -6.91 -2.02
N SER A 355 -17.68 -8.00 -1.29
CA SER A 355 -17.80 -9.34 -1.90
C SER A 355 -19.04 -9.48 -2.79
N ALA A 356 -20.20 -9.00 -2.34
CA ALA A 356 -21.42 -9.03 -3.13
C ALA A 356 -21.37 -8.06 -4.31
N ALA A 357 -20.80 -6.87 -4.09
CA ALA A 357 -20.66 -5.86 -5.13
C ALA A 357 -19.69 -6.29 -6.23
N PHE A 358 -18.58 -6.96 -5.90
CA PHE A 358 -17.65 -7.50 -6.88
C PHE A 358 -18.30 -8.61 -7.73
N ARG A 359 -18.97 -9.58 -7.09
CA ARG A 359 -19.72 -10.63 -7.79
C ARG A 359 -20.72 -10.05 -8.78
N ALA A 360 -21.57 -9.13 -8.33
CA ALA A 360 -22.61 -8.52 -9.17
C ALA A 360 -22.03 -7.66 -10.31
N TRP A 361 -20.87 -7.03 -10.10
CA TRP A 361 -20.16 -6.30 -11.14
C TRP A 361 -19.57 -7.24 -12.19
N LEU A 362 -18.98 -8.35 -11.76
CA LEU A 362 -18.41 -9.36 -12.64
C LEU A 362 -19.48 -10.04 -13.50
N GLU A 363 -20.61 -10.40 -12.89
CA GLU A 363 -21.77 -11.01 -13.55
C GLU A 363 -22.35 -10.10 -14.65
N LYS A 364 -22.39 -8.78 -14.41
CA LYS A 364 -22.84 -7.79 -15.40
C LYS A 364 -21.88 -7.65 -16.59
N LEU A 365 -20.58 -7.83 -16.38
CA LEU A 365 -19.57 -7.72 -17.44
C LEU A 365 -19.40 -9.01 -18.23
N HIS A 366 -19.65 -10.16 -17.59
CA HIS A 366 -19.52 -11.48 -18.18
C HIS A 366 -20.84 -12.28 -18.02
N PRO A 367 -21.93 -11.86 -18.66
CA PRO A 367 -23.24 -12.49 -18.51
C PRO A 367 -23.29 -13.96 -18.99
N THR A 368 -22.27 -14.44 -19.71
CA THR A 368 -22.23 -15.77 -20.35
C THR A 368 -21.74 -16.92 -19.47
N ALA A 369 -21.36 -16.69 -18.21
CA ALA A 369 -20.92 -17.78 -17.32
C ALA A 369 -21.81 -17.99 -16.07
N SER A 370 -23.07 -17.54 -16.11
CA SER A 370 -24.10 -18.00 -15.18
C SER A 370 -24.89 -19.15 -15.80
N GLY A 371 -24.22 -20.30 -15.94
CA GLY A 371 -24.87 -21.60 -16.08
C GLY A 371 -24.80 -22.34 -14.74
N PRO A 372 -25.92 -22.87 -14.20
CA PRO A 372 -25.90 -23.50 -12.88
C PRO A 372 -25.00 -24.73 -12.89
N VAL A 373 -24.05 -24.78 -11.95
CA VAL A 373 -23.25 -25.98 -11.66
C VAL A 373 -24.20 -27.10 -11.26
N GLN A 374 -24.47 -28.02 -12.20
CA GLN A 374 -25.20 -29.25 -11.92
C GLN A 374 -24.28 -30.21 -11.16
N ILE A 375 -24.63 -30.48 -9.89
CA ILE A 375 -24.08 -31.62 -9.15
C ILE A 375 -25.06 -32.78 -9.36
N THR A 376 -25.16 -33.31 -10.57
CA THR A 376 -25.72 -34.64 -10.82
C THR A 376 -25.04 -35.24 -12.04
N PRO A 377 -24.63 -36.52 -12.05
CA PRO A 377 -24.02 -37.13 -13.22
C PRO A 377 -25.02 -37.14 -14.39
N PRO A 378 -24.57 -37.05 -15.64
CA PRO A 378 -25.45 -36.93 -16.79
C PRO A 378 -26.21 -38.24 -17.01
N GLY A 379 -27.54 -38.19 -17.05
CA GLY A 379 -28.35 -39.30 -17.58
C GLY A 379 -29.58 -39.78 -16.79
N SER A 380 -30.18 -39.02 -15.88
CA SER A 380 -31.50 -39.39 -15.34
C SER A 380 -32.40 -38.18 -15.17
N GLU A 381 -33.50 -38.14 -15.93
CA GLU A 381 -34.66 -37.32 -15.61
C GLU A 381 -35.02 -37.48 -14.11
N PRO A 382 -35.50 -36.41 -13.43
CA PRO A 382 -35.93 -36.54 -12.04
C PRO A 382 -36.98 -37.65 -11.97
N SER A 383 -36.72 -38.68 -11.16
CA SER A 383 -37.64 -39.83 -11.06
C SER A 383 -39.04 -39.32 -10.71
N ALA A 384 -40.08 -40.00 -11.21
CA ALA A 384 -41.47 -39.64 -10.89
C ALA A 384 -41.71 -39.57 -9.36
N ALA A 385 -40.96 -40.34 -8.57
CA ALA A 385 -41.00 -40.28 -7.11
C ALA A 385 -40.40 -38.97 -6.57
N ALA A 386 -39.29 -38.48 -7.13
CA ALA A 386 -38.66 -37.22 -6.70
C ALA A 386 -39.55 -36.00 -6.98
N VAL A 387 -40.21 -35.97 -8.14
CA VAL A 387 -41.17 -34.90 -8.48
C VAL A 387 -42.35 -34.91 -7.52
N ARG A 388 -42.92 -36.09 -7.25
CA ARG A 388 -44.08 -36.24 -6.35
C ARG A 388 -43.73 -35.91 -4.90
N ALA A 389 -42.55 -36.32 -4.43
CA ALA A 389 -42.04 -35.99 -3.10
C ALA A 389 -41.81 -34.48 -2.93
N ALA A 390 -41.25 -33.80 -3.95
CA ALA A 390 -41.03 -32.35 -3.92
C ALA A 390 -42.35 -31.57 -3.90
N GLN A 391 -43.34 -32.00 -4.69
CA GLN A 391 -44.68 -31.42 -4.67
C GLN A 391 -45.34 -31.56 -3.30
N PHE A 392 -45.28 -32.75 -2.69
CA PHE A 392 -45.82 -32.98 -1.35
C PHE A 392 -45.15 -32.08 -0.30
N LEU A 393 -43.81 -32.12 -0.23
CA LEU A 393 -43.06 -31.38 0.79
C LEU A 393 -43.19 -29.85 0.65
N SER A 394 -43.53 -29.33 -0.53
CA SER A 394 -43.75 -27.90 -0.73
C SER A 394 -44.96 -27.38 0.07
N GLY A 395 -46.00 -28.20 0.26
CA GLY A 395 -47.20 -27.87 1.05
C GLY A 395 -47.09 -28.12 2.55
N GLU A 396 -46.09 -28.89 2.99
CA GLU A 396 -45.95 -29.30 4.40
C GLU A 396 -45.35 -28.20 5.30
N PRO A 397 -45.58 -28.22 6.62
CA PRO A 397 -44.98 -27.26 7.54
C PRO A 397 -43.46 -27.46 7.67
N TYR A 398 -42.76 -26.41 8.12
CA TYR A 398 -41.30 -26.39 8.26
C TYR A 398 -40.75 -27.61 9.03
N THR A 399 -41.43 -28.02 10.10
CA THR A 399 -41.00 -29.14 10.97
C THR A 399 -40.90 -30.46 10.21
N VAL A 400 -41.82 -30.71 9.27
CA VAL A 400 -41.85 -31.89 8.41
C VAL A 400 -40.72 -31.83 7.38
N ARG A 401 -40.56 -30.69 6.70
CA ARG A 401 -39.45 -30.48 5.76
C ARG A 401 -38.08 -30.61 6.43
N ALA A 402 -37.92 -30.07 7.64
CA ALA A 402 -36.67 -30.14 8.41
C ALA A 402 -36.34 -31.56 8.87
N ARG A 403 -37.35 -32.40 9.15
CA ARG A 403 -37.15 -33.83 9.44
C ARG A 403 -36.61 -34.56 8.22
N TRP A 404 -37.21 -34.35 7.06
CA TRP A 404 -36.78 -34.98 5.81
C TRP A 404 -35.42 -34.49 5.33
N TYR A 405 -35.09 -33.21 5.53
CA TYR A 405 -33.74 -32.71 5.23
C TYR A 405 -32.68 -33.34 6.14
N ARG A 406 -32.97 -33.55 7.44
CA ARG A 406 -32.06 -34.31 8.32
C ARG A 406 -31.84 -35.74 7.82
N ARG A 407 -32.90 -36.42 7.40
CA ARG A 407 -32.80 -37.75 6.78
C ARG A 407 -31.99 -37.72 5.48
N ALA A 408 -32.16 -36.69 4.64
CA ALA A 408 -31.36 -36.51 3.44
C ALA A 408 -29.87 -36.26 3.76
N LYS A 409 -29.55 -35.55 4.86
CA LYS A 409 -28.16 -35.37 5.33
C LYS A 409 -27.50 -36.71 5.71
N GLU A 410 -28.24 -37.61 6.37
CA GLU A 410 -27.74 -38.97 6.66
C GLU A 410 -27.42 -39.75 5.38
N LEU A 411 -28.15 -39.48 4.29
CA LEU A 411 -27.96 -40.07 2.97
C LEU A 411 -26.98 -39.28 2.07
N GLY A 412 -26.27 -38.30 2.63
CA GLY A 412 -25.20 -37.56 1.93
C GLY A 412 -25.58 -36.20 1.33
N ALA A 413 -26.74 -35.62 1.68
CA ALA A 413 -27.09 -34.27 1.24
C ALA A 413 -26.11 -33.22 1.79
N LYS A 414 -25.64 -32.31 0.92
CA LYS A 414 -24.77 -31.19 1.31
C LYS A 414 -25.50 -30.19 2.22
N GLU A 415 -24.75 -29.57 3.13
CA GLU A 415 -25.27 -28.51 4.00
C GLU A 415 -25.59 -27.26 3.18
N MET A 416 -26.82 -26.72 3.33
CA MET A 416 -27.26 -25.55 2.57
C MET A 416 -28.09 -24.59 3.42
N ARG A 417 -27.92 -23.28 3.17
CA ARG A 417 -28.75 -22.24 3.79
C ARG A 417 -30.17 -22.31 3.23
N ALA A 418 -31.18 -22.21 4.11
CA ALA A 418 -32.59 -22.32 3.74
C ALA A 418 -32.97 -23.63 3.01
N ALA A 419 -32.38 -24.75 3.40
CA ALA A 419 -32.60 -26.07 2.78
C ALA A 419 -34.07 -26.50 2.68
N THR A 420 -34.88 -26.05 3.64
CA THR A 420 -36.31 -26.38 3.73
C THR A 420 -37.21 -25.40 2.98
N ALA A 421 -36.66 -24.42 2.25
CA ALA A 421 -37.45 -23.55 1.37
C ALA A 421 -37.95 -24.34 0.14
N PRO A 422 -39.16 -24.10 -0.37
CA PRO A 422 -39.74 -24.83 -1.50
C PRO A 422 -38.83 -24.87 -2.75
N GLU A 423 -38.18 -23.76 -3.05
CA GLU A 423 -37.20 -23.61 -4.16
C GLU A 423 -35.94 -24.48 -4.02
N ASN A 424 -35.61 -24.89 -2.80
CA ASN A 424 -34.41 -25.68 -2.48
C ASN A 424 -34.69 -27.19 -2.34
N LEU A 425 -35.96 -27.59 -2.26
CA LEU A 425 -36.36 -29.00 -2.15
C LEU A 425 -35.80 -29.90 -3.28
N PRO A 426 -35.83 -29.49 -4.57
CA PRO A 426 -35.35 -30.35 -5.65
C PRO A 426 -33.87 -30.74 -5.54
N ARG A 427 -33.07 -29.99 -4.77
CA ARG A 427 -31.62 -30.18 -4.64
C ARG A 427 -31.23 -31.36 -3.74
N TRP A 428 -32.16 -31.87 -2.94
CA TRP A 428 -31.88 -32.97 -2.00
C TRP A 428 -33.01 -34.00 -1.89
N VAL A 429 -34.25 -33.65 -2.27
CA VAL A 429 -35.42 -34.53 -2.14
C VAL A 429 -35.26 -35.85 -2.90
N GLY A 430 -34.47 -35.88 -3.98
CA GLY A 430 -34.16 -37.10 -4.71
C GLY A 430 -33.58 -38.23 -3.84
N LEU A 431 -32.83 -37.88 -2.78
CA LEU A 431 -32.23 -38.86 -1.86
C LEU A 431 -33.26 -39.54 -0.95
N VAL A 432 -34.39 -38.89 -0.69
CA VAL A 432 -35.45 -39.40 0.21
C VAL A 432 -36.76 -39.67 -0.53
N ALA A 433 -36.76 -39.55 -1.86
CA ALA A 433 -37.98 -39.57 -2.67
C ALA A 433 -38.82 -40.83 -2.48
N GLU A 434 -38.18 -42.00 -2.47
CA GLU A 434 -38.86 -43.30 -2.28
C GLU A 434 -39.42 -43.44 -0.85
N GLU A 435 -38.67 -43.01 0.17
CA GLU A 435 -39.13 -43.05 1.58
C GLU A 435 -40.32 -42.11 1.81
N VAL A 436 -40.28 -40.91 1.20
CA VAL A 436 -41.37 -39.93 1.26
C VAL A 436 -42.61 -40.49 0.57
N VAL A 437 -42.47 -41.03 -0.64
CA VAL A 437 -43.61 -41.58 -1.41
C VAL A 437 -44.18 -42.85 -0.78
N ALA A 438 -43.35 -43.70 -0.16
CA ALA A 438 -43.82 -44.85 0.60
C ALA A 438 -44.64 -44.43 1.83
N GLY A 439 -44.19 -43.40 2.55
CA GLY A 439 -44.90 -42.83 3.69
C GLY A 439 -46.23 -42.12 3.35
N LEU A 440 -46.49 -41.83 2.07
CA LEU A 440 -47.78 -41.29 1.59
C LEU A 440 -48.82 -42.37 1.29
N ARG A 441 -48.38 -43.64 1.17
CA ARG A 441 -49.25 -44.79 0.84
C ARG A 441 -49.69 -45.59 2.09
N ALA A 442 -49.10 -45.30 3.24
CA ALA A 442 -49.49 -45.80 4.55
C ALA A 442 -50.35 -44.74 5.25
#